data_AF-A0A183BE40-F1
#
_entry.id   AF-A0A183BE40-F1
#
_cell.length_a   1.000
_cell.length_b   1.000
_cell.length_c   1.000
_cell.angle_alpha   90.00
_cell.angle_beta   90.00
_cell.angle_gamma   90.00
#
_symmetry.space_group_name_H-M   'P 1'
#
loop_
_entity.id
_entity.type
_entity.pdbx_description
1 polymer ?
#
loop_
_entity_poly.entity_id
_entity_poly.type
_entity_poly.pdbx_seq_one_letter_code
_entity_poly.pdbx_strand_id
1 'polypeptide(L)'
;MRKFIGIPTLFRGLSEFPSGPGNTPNTEEAGTGLIFPQIIINQASGLRVCYRKAELLFTRLEATLEPFREWVVLGHLNLDDLVDSHCRELVDFERNFKGLKTRGRDAEKLPNEIRIDCITVNCVPIKMAIEGLLQNLFEALQICLRRSIQGDLVAADAFLTDALDKLSQRPQTVDELSEAKARQNEFAKSRNRLVEQLTCAEAKDRLLRSVAGNGVSAVGTTKAKWEKFQMMMESFRLMMDEQLEVRLHRIHGSYVMKSNVQARTTAYFTALEKFISRWNQFKPGRELLDCGDHESCKEAVRLVRERQAEFRDLEASRASLMYVYRFLFFSVAQDYEIVFFLCNFMVILLSQSRFTFECLCQCSDRIKCTVRLIHRVPSSRASHP
;
A
#
# COMPACT_ATOMS: atom_id res chain seq x y z
N MET A 1 -0.91 -23.38 -77.83
CA MET A 1 -1.09 -24.72 -78.44
C MET A 1 -2.01 -24.72 -79.66
N ARG A 2 -3.35 -24.66 -79.54
CA ARG A 2 -4.28 -24.83 -80.70
C ARG A 2 -3.89 -24.06 -81.98
N LYS A 3 -3.53 -22.78 -81.89
CA LYS A 3 -3.05 -21.96 -83.02
C LYS A 3 -1.82 -22.54 -83.74
N PHE A 4 -0.88 -23.16 -83.02
CA PHE A 4 0.31 -23.79 -83.61
C PHE A 4 -0.01 -25.14 -84.25
N ILE A 5 -0.91 -25.92 -83.64
CA ILE A 5 -1.36 -27.22 -84.17
C ILE A 5 -2.09 -27.04 -85.52
N GLY A 6 -2.75 -25.89 -85.73
CA GLY A 6 -3.38 -25.53 -86.99
C GLY A 6 -2.45 -24.98 -88.08
N ILE A 7 -1.15 -24.77 -87.83
CA ILE A 7 -0.25 -24.23 -88.87
C ILE A 7 -0.19 -25.12 -90.12
N PRO A 8 -0.09 -26.46 -90.03
CA PRO A 8 -0.11 -27.33 -91.21
C PRO A 8 -1.43 -27.32 -92.00
N THR A 9 -2.55 -26.86 -91.43
CA THR A 9 -3.81 -26.67 -92.18
C THR A 9 -3.88 -25.34 -92.91
N LEU A 10 -2.97 -24.41 -92.61
CA LEU A 10 -2.88 -23.08 -93.22
C LEU A 10 -1.74 -22.97 -94.24
N PHE A 11 -0.94 -24.03 -94.40
CA PHE A 11 0.24 -24.03 -95.26
C PHE A 11 -0.13 -24.33 -96.72
N ARG A 12 0.06 -23.35 -97.61
CA ARG A 12 -0.33 -23.46 -99.04
C ARG A 12 0.71 -24.12 -99.96
N GLY A 13 1.93 -24.34 -99.48
CA GLY A 13 2.98 -25.03 -100.23
C GLY A 13 3.47 -24.30 -101.49
N LEU A 14 4.04 -25.05 -102.43
CA LEU A 14 4.60 -24.55 -103.71
C LEU A 14 3.60 -24.61 -104.88
N SER A 15 2.35 -25.01 -104.64
CA SER A 15 1.31 -25.19 -105.67
C SER A 15 0.66 -23.88 -106.14
N GLU A 16 1.01 -22.72 -105.54
CA GLU A 16 0.61 -21.38 -106.03
C GLU A 16 1.69 -20.76 -106.94
N PHE A 17 2.28 -21.53 -107.85
CA PHE A 17 2.81 -20.95 -109.09
C PHE A 17 1.68 -20.95 -110.13
N PRO A 18 1.34 -19.80 -110.74
CA PRO A 18 0.35 -19.78 -111.80
C PRO A 18 0.89 -20.56 -113.01
N SER A 19 0.31 -21.74 -113.26
CA SER A 19 0.42 -22.43 -114.54
C SER A 19 0.14 -21.43 -115.67
N GLY A 20 0.98 -21.42 -116.70
CA GLY A 20 0.92 -20.43 -117.79
C GLY A 20 -0.46 -20.33 -118.45
N PRO A 21 -0.76 -19.19 -119.12
CA PRO A 21 -2.11 -18.88 -119.58
C PRO A 21 -2.54 -19.80 -120.73
N GLY A 22 -3.19 -20.91 -120.39
CA GLY A 22 -3.62 -21.89 -121.39
C GLY A 22 -4.00 -23.25 -120.80
N ASN A 23 -5.10 -23.32 -120.07
CA ASN A 23 -6.10 -24.39 -120.26
C ASN A 23 -7.42 -24.08 -119.55
N THR A 24 -8.50 -24.66 -120.07
CA THR A 24 -9.90 -24.40 -119.71
C THR A 24 -10.30 -24.98 -118.35
N PRO A 25 -11.35 -24.43 -117.70
CA PRO A 25 -11.79 -24.87 -116.37
C PRO A 25 -12.55 -26.21 -116.45
N ASN A 26 -11.81 -27.32 -116.44
CA ASN A 26 -12.38 -28.63 -116.17
C ASN A 26 -12.32 -28.93 -114.67
N THR A 27 -13.45 -29.34 -114.14
CA THR A 27 -13.67 -29.76 -112.75
C THR A 27 -12.73 -30.91 -112.34
N GLU A 28 -12.52 -31.09 -111.03
CA GLU A 28 -11.95 -32.30 -110.37
C GLU A 28 -10.44 -32.38 -110.05
N GLU A 29 -9.70 -31.26 -109.96
CA GLU A 29 -8.36 -31.25 -109.30
C GLU A 29 -8.30 -30.49 -107.95
N ALA A 30 -9.44 -30.24 -107.30
CA ALA A 30 -9.51 -29.67 -105.94
C ALA A 30 -9.09 -30.65 -104.82
N GLY A 31 -8.26 -31.65 -105.15
CA GLY A 31 -7.91 -32.79 -104.29
C GLY A 31 -6.44 -33.22 -104.37
N THR A 32 -5.57 -32.45 -105.04
CA THR A 32 -4.11 -32.70 -105.11
C THR A 32 -3.41 -32.43 -103.78
N GLY A 33 -3.63 -33.35 -102.84
CA GLY A 33 -2.77 -33.56 -101.67
C GLY A 33 -2.80 -32.44 -100.63
N LEU A 34 -3.77 -32.52 -99.71
CA LEU A 34 -3.63 -31.97 -98.36
C LEU A 34 -2.58 -32.75 -97.54
N ILE A 35 -1.35 -32.80 -98.04
CA ILE A 35 -0.19 -33.49 -97.46
C ILE A 35 0.13 -32.88 -96.08
N PHE A 36 0.04 -31.55 -95.96
CA PHE A 36 0.35 -30.84 -94.71
C PHE A 36 -0.67 -31.13 -93.58
N PRO A 37 -2.00 -31.14 -93.79
CA PRO A 37 -2.95 -31.64 -92.78
C PRO A 37 -2.72 -33.08 -92.31
N GLN A 38 -2.27 -34.00 -93.17
CA GLN A 38 -1.99 -35.39 -92.77
C GLN A 38 -0.86 -35.51 -91.73
N ILE A 39 0.05 -34.53 -91.66
CA ILE A 39 1.09 -34.45 -90.62
C ILE A 39 0.47 -34.40 -89.22
N ILE A 40 -0.69 -33.76 -89.04
CA ILE A 40 -1.36 -33.64 -87.74
C ILE A 40 -1.91 -34.98 -87.28
N ILE A 41 -2.47 -35.78 -88.20
CA ILE A 41 -3.02 -37.11 -87.93
C ILE A 41 -1.88 -38.08 -87.61
N ASN A 42 -0.83 -38.09 -88.43
CA ASN A 42 0.35 -38.94 -88.24
C ASN A 42 1.07 -38.66 -86.91
N GLN A 43 1.12 -37.39 -86.49
CA GLN A 43 1.80 -36.98 -85.25
C GLN A 43 0.86 -36.81 -84.04
N ALA A 44 -0.34 -37.40 -84.07
CA ALA A 44 -1.32 -37.32 -82.98
C ALA A 44 -0.81 -37.88 -81.64
N SER A 45 0.16 -38.80 -81.65
CA SER A 45 0.87 -39.28 -80.46
C SER A 45 1.64 -38.15 -79.74
N GLY A 46 2.26 -37.23 -80.51
CA GLY A 46 2.94 -36.05 -79.99
C GLY A 46 2.00 -35.05 -79.32
N LEU A 47 0.75 -34.95 -79.79
CA LEU A 47 -0.27 -34.13 -79.13
C LEU A 47 -0.58 -34.65 -77.71
N ARG A 48 -0.70 -35.97 -77.52
CA ARG A 48 -0.90 -36.57 -76.18
C ARG A 48 0.23 -36.21 -75.22
N VAL A 49 1.48 -36.25 -75.67
CA VAL A 49 2.65 -35.82 -74.89
C VAL A 49 2.59 -34.32 -74.55
N CYS A 50 2.13 -33.49 -75.50
CA CYS A 50 1.97 -32.05 -75.30
C CYS A 50 0.91 -31.73 -74.22
N TYR A 51 -0.25 -32.39 -74.26
CA TYR A 51 -1.29 -32.26 -73.24
C TYR A 51 -0.83 -32.77 -71.87
N ARG A 52 -0.16 -33.93 -71.79
CA ARG A 52 0.40 -34.44 -70.53
C ARG A 52 1.45 -33.49 -69.92
N LYS A 53 2.26 -32.83 -70.75
CA LYS A 53 3.19 -31.77 -70.29
C LYS A 53 2.44 -30.52 -69.80
N ALA A 54 1.31 -30.17 -70.41
CA ALA A 54 0.47 -29.06 -69.96
C ALA A 54 -0.20 -29.35 -68.61
N GLU A 55 -0.71 -30.56 -68.39
CA GLU A 55 -1.25 -31.01 -67.10
C GLU A 55 -0.19 -30.93 -65.99
N LEU A 56 1.01 -31.49 -66.24
CA LEU A 56 2.13 -31.40 -65.31
C LEU A 56 2.55 -29.95 -65.01
N LEU A 57 2.43 -29.04 -65.97
CA LEU A 57 2.68 -27.62 -65.78
C LEU A 57 1.61 -26.96 -64.89
N PHE A 58 0.34 -27.33 -65.03
CA PHE A 58 -0.73 -26.87 -64.13
C PHE A 58 -0.58 -27.44 -62.72
N THR A 59 -0.21 -28.72 -62.55
CA THR A 59 0.09 -29.29 -61.23
C THR A 59 1.28 -28.60 -60.57
N ARG A 60 2.33 -28.26 -61.35
CA ARG A 60 3.46 -27.44 -60.86
C ARG A 60 3.03 -26.03 -60.48
N LEU A 61 2.10 -25.42 -61.22
CA LEU A 61 1.54 -24.10 -60.91
C LEU A 61 0.74 -24.12 -59.60
N GLU A 62 -0.14 -25.10 -59.42
CA GLU A 62 -0.91 -25.30 -58.18
C GLU A 62 0.02 -25.51 -56.98
N ALA A 63 1.08 -26.31 -57.13
CA ALA A 63 2.08 -26.52 -56.09
C ALA A 63 2.84 -25.25 -55.66
N THR A 64 2.82 -24.16 -56.45
CA THR A 64 3.40 -22.87 -56.03
C THR A 64 2.52 -22.07 -55.07
N LEU A 65 1.27 -22.48 -54.83
CA LEU A 65 0.38 -21.86 -53.84
C LEU A 65 0.63 -22.35 -52.41
N GLU A 66 1.02 -23.62 -52.24
CA GLU A 66 1.22 -24.23 -50.91
C GLU A 66 2.21 -23.46 -50.01
N PRO A 67 3.38 -22.98 -50.48
CA PRO A 67 4.29 -22.18 -49.65
C PRO A 67 3.69 -20.89 -49.10
N PHE A 68 2.67 -20.32 -49.75
CA PHE A 68 1.98 -19.12 -49.29
C PHE A 68 0.81 -19.44 -48.34
N ARG A 69 0.29 -20.68 -48.37
CA ARG A 69 -0.89 -21.09 -47.59
C ARG A 69 -0.69 -20.91 -46.09
N GLU A 70 0.51 -21.23 -45.58
CA GLU A 70 0.89 -21.06 -44.17
C GLU A 70 0.85 -19.60 -43.71
N TRP A 71 1.18 -18.65 -44.60
CA TRP A 71 1.21 -17.22 -44.27
C TRP A 71 -0.19 -16.60 -44.20
N VAL A 72 -1.10 -17.06 -45.07
CA VAL A 72 -2.47 -16.54 -45.17
C VAL A 72 -3.37 -17.05 -44.03
N VAL A 73 -2.93 -18.04 -43.24
CA VAL A 73 -3.65 -18.51 -42.04
C VAL A 73 -3.93 -17.36 -41.06
N LEU A 74 -3.00 -16.40 -40.91
CA LEU A 74 -3.17 -15.24 -40.04
C LEU A 74 -4.36 -14.35 -40.44
N GLY A 75 -4.74 -14.34 -41.72
CA GLY A 75 -5.89 -13.57 -42.22
C GLY A 75 -7.26 -14.22 -41.94
N HIS A 76 -7.29 -15.46 -41.46
CA HIS A 76 -8.51 -16.20 -41.14
C HIS A 76 -8.87 -16.18 -39.64
N LEU A 77 -8.01 -15.59 -38.81
CA LEU A 77 -8.16 -15.54 -37.35
C LEU A 77 -8.51 -14.13 -36.91
N ASN A 78 -9.33 -13.99 -35.86
CA ASN A 78 -9.43 -12.71 -35.18
C ASN A 78 -8.14 -12.48 -34.38
N LEU A 79 -7.35 -11.51 -34.83
CA LEU A 79 -6.04 -11.21 -34.25
C LEU A 79 -6.16 -10.69 -32.82
N ASP A 80 -7.21 -9.93 -32.50
CA ASP A 80 -7.44 -9.41 -31.15
C ASP A 80 -7.73 -10.54 -30.14
N ASP A 81 -8.67 -11.45 -30.47
CA ASP A 81 -9.00 -12.61 -29.61
C ASP A 81 -7.80 -13.56 -29.45
N LEU A 82 -7.01 -13.74 -30.52
CA LEU A 82 -5.80 -14.57 -30.48
C LEU A 82 -4.74 -13.96 -29.54
N VAL A 83 -4.55 -12.64 -29.60
CA VAL A 83 -3.62 -11.91 -28.74
C VAL A 83 -4.09 -11.90 -27.29
N ASP A 84 -5.36 -11.58 -27.01
CA ASP A 84 -5.91 -11.55 -25.65
C ASP A 84 -5.92 -12.95 -24.98
N SER A 85 -6.00 -14.03 -25.77
CA SER A 85 -5.89 -15.40 -25.24
C SER A 85 -4.44 -15.86 -24.97
N HIS A 86 -3.47 -15.44 -25.78
CA HIS A 86 -2.08 -15.92 -25.73
C HIS A 86 -1.06 -14.96 -25.10
N CYS A 87 -1.40 -13.70 -24.85
CA CYS A 87 -0.49 -12.70 -24.28
C CYS A 87 -0.97 -12.25 -22.89
N ARG A 88 -0.41 -12.83 -21.83
CA ARG A 88 -0.76 -12.47 -20.44
C ARG A 88 0.43 -11.92 -19.68
N GLU A 89 1.60 -12.52 -19.88
CA GLU A 89 2.84 -12.12 -19.22
C GLU A 89 3.75 -11.31 -20.14
N LEU A 90 4.65 -10.52 -19.54
CA LEU A 90 5.66 -9.74 -20.28
C LEU A 90 6.49 -10.62 -21.25
N VAL A 91 6.82 -11.84 -20.80
CA VAL A 91 7.60 -12.82 -21.56
C VAL A 91 6.86 -13.26 -22.84
N ASP A 92 5.53 -13.37 -22.80
CA ASP A 92 4.72 -13.69 -23.97
C ASP A 92 4.83 -12.59 -25.02
N PHE A 93 4.67 -11.32 -24.60
CA PHE A 93 4.80 -10.17 -25.49
C PHE A 93 6.20 -10.09 -26.10
N GLU A 94 7.27 -10.24 -25.32
CA GLU A 94 8.66 -10.25 -25.83
C GLU A 94 8.89 -11.37 -26.86
N ARG A 95 8.43 -12.59 -26.54
CA ARG A 95 8.53 -13.75 -27.44
C ARG A 95 7.75 -13.52 -28.73
N ASN A 96 6.54 -12.97 -28.64
CA ASN A 96 5.68 -12.71 -29.80
C ASN A 96 6.25 -11.59 -30.69
N PHE A 97 6.73 -10.47 -30.12
CA PHE A 97 7.42 -9.43 -30.90
C PHE A 97 8.71 -9.95 -31.56
N LYS A 98 9.49 -10.81 -30.89
CA LYS A 98 10.69 -11.44 -31.47
C LYS A 98 10.34 -12.44 -32.58
N GLY A 99 9.27 -13.21 -32.40
CA GLY A 99 8.71 -14.10 -33.42
C GLY A 99 8.27 -13.32 -34.65
N LEU A 100 7.53 -12.23 -34.46
CA LEU A 100 7.03 -11.37 -35.54
C LEU A 100 8.17 -10.70 -36.32
N LYS A 101 9.19 -10.15 -35.65
CA LYS A 101 10.41 -9.63 -36.30
C LYS A 101 11.20 -10.70 -37.06
N THR A 102 11.01 -11.98 -36.75
CA THR A 102 11.64 -13.08 -37.51
C THR A 102 10.79 -13.44 -38.72
N ARG A 103 9.46 -13.57 -38.54
CA ARG A 103 8.52 -13.78 -39.65
C ARG A 103 8.51 -12.65 -40.68
N GLY A 104 8.65 -11.39 -40.27
CA GLY A 104 8.80 -10.26 -41.20
C GLY A 104 10.04 -10.38 -42.09
N ARG A 105 11.20 -10.69 -41.51
CA ARG A 105 12.45 -10.93 -42.27
C ARG A 105 12.38 -12.18 -43.16
N ASP A 106 11.52 -13.14 -42.84
CA ASP A 106 11.27 -14.30 -43.69
C ASP A 106 10.26 -13.98 -44.81
N ALA A 107 9.29 -13.10 -44.58
CA ALA A 107 8.37 -12.59 -45.60
C ALA A 107 9.09 -11.72 -46.65
N GLU A 108 10.08 -10.90 -46.24
CA GLU A 108 10.92 -10.13 -47.17
C GLU A 108 11.66 -11.03 -48.19
N LYS A 109 12.03 -12.26 -47.79
CA LYS A 109 12.71 -13.24 -48.65
C LYS A 109 11.77 -13.92 -49.66
N LEU A 110 10.45 -13.74 -49.55
CA LEU A 110 9.50 -14.32 -50.49
C LEU A 110 9.76 -13.78 -51.90
N PRO A 111 9.74 -14.65 -52.93
CA PRO A 111 10.04 -14.25 -54.30
C PRO A 111 8.97 -13.30 -54.83
N ASN A 112 9.40 -12.26 -55.56
CA ASN A 112 8.49 -11.31 -56.20
C ASN A 112 7.88 -11.88 -57.50
N GLU A 113 8.59 -12.80 -58.17
CA GLU A 113 8.15 -13.48 -59.39
C GLU A 113 8.49 -14.98 -59.30
N ILE A 114 7.57 -15.85 -59.70
CA ILE A 114 7.82 -17.28 -59.87
C ILE A 114 7.58 -17.65 -61.33
N ARG A 115 8.60 -18.17 -62.01
CA ARG A 115 8.54 -18.55 -63.42
C ARG A 115 8.46 -20.06 -63.59
N ILE A 116 7.38 -20.53 -64.20
CA ILE A 116 7.07 -21.94 -64.44
C ILE A 116 6.97 -22.16 -65.94
N ASP A 117 8.10 -22.52 -66.54
CA ASP A 117 8.30 -22.75 -67.97
C ASP A 117 7.81 -21.57 -68.86
N CYS A 118 6.53 -21.57 -69.25
CA CYS A 118 5.89 -20.55 -70.09
C CYS A 118 4.91 -19.61 -69.34
N ILE A 119 4.77 -19.76 -68.02
CA ILE A 119 3.96 -18.88 -67.16
C ILE A 119 4.89 -18.12 -66.21
N THR A 120 4.71 -16.80 -66.11
CA THR A 120 5.28 -15.95 -65.06
C THR A 120 4.16 -15.57 -64.10
N VAL A 121 4.32 -15.89 -62.81
CA VAL A 121 3.39 -15.52 -61.74
C VAL A 121 3.98 -14.37 -60.95
N ASN A 122 3.27 -13.24 -60.93
CA ASN A 122 3.62 -12.10 -60.08
C ASN A 122 3.14 -12.36 -58.64
N CYS A 123 4.09 -12.44 -57.71
CA CYS A 123 3.84 -12.72 -56.29
C CYS A 123 3.90 -11.45 -55.42
N VAL A 124 4.14 -10.26 -55.99
CA VAL A 124 4.11 -8.99 -55.27
C VAL A 124 2.77 -8.74 -54.54
N PRO A 125 1.58 -8.99 -55.13
CA PRO A 125 0.31 -8.73 -54.43
C PRO A 125 0.12 -9.58 -53.17
N ILE A 126 0.50 -10.87 -53.22
CA ILE A 126 0.40 -11.76 -52.06
C ILE A 126 1.45 -11.44 -51.00
N LYS A 127 2.65 -11.02 -51.41
CA LYS A 127 3.69 -10.52 -50.49
C LYS A 127 3.23 -9.29 -49.72
N MET A 128 2.68 -8.28 -50.41
CA MET A 128 2.10 -7.09 -49.78
C MET A 128 0.95 -7.44 -48.82
N ALA A 129 0.11 -8.43 -49.16
CA ALA A 129 -0.97 -8.89 -48.28
C ALA A 129 -0.42 -9.57 -47.01
N ILE A 130 0.64 -10.39 -47.13
CA ILE A 130 1.31 -11.03 -45.98
C ILE A 130 1.98 -9.98 -45.08
N GLU A 131 2.68 -9.00 -45.66
CA GLU A 131 3.26 -7.88 -44.93
C GLU A 131 2.18 -7.08 -44.17
N GLY A 132 1.02 -6.83 -44.80
CA GLY A 132 -0.15 -6.24 -44.15
C GLY A 132 -0.71 -7.07 -42.99
N LEU A 133 -0.82 -8.39 -43.14
CA LEU A 133 -1.27 -9.28 -42.06
C LEU A 133 -0.30 -9.28 -40.86
N LEU A 134 1.01 -9.25 -41.12
CA LEU A 134 2.04 -9.15 -40.08
C LEU A 134 2.00 -7.79 -39.37
N GLN A 135 1.74 -6.71 -40.10
CA GLN A 135 1.55 -5.37 -39.54
C GLN A 135 0.28 -5.28 -38.68
N ASN A 136 -0.84 -5.84 -39.13
CA ASN A 136 -2.08 -5.89 -38.34
C ASN A 136 -1.88 -6.64 -37.02
N LEU A 137 -1.14 -7.75 -37.03
CA LEU A 137 -0.78 -8.49 -35.81
C LEU A 137 0.15 -7.70 -34.89
N PHE A 138 1.08 -6.90 -35.45
CA PHE A 138 1.92 -5.99 -34.67
C PHE A 138 1.09 -4.91 -33.96
N GLU A 139 0.07 -4.38 -34.63
CA GLU A 139 -0.84 -3.36 -34.10
C GLU A 139 -1.79 -3.94 -33.03
N ALA A 140 -2.36 -5.12 -33.26
CA ALA A 140 -3.15 -5.85 -32.25
C ALA A 140 -2.33 -6.12 -30.97
N LEU A 141 -1.08 -6.57 -31.11
CA LEU A 141 -0.14 -6.75 -29.98
C LEU A 141 0.13 -5.44 -29.22
N GLN A 142 0.31 -4.31 -29.93
CA GLN A 142 0.47 -3.00 -29.29
C GLN A 142 -0.80 -2.54 -28.57
N ILE A 143 -1.98 -2.75 -29.16
CA ILE A 143 -3.28 -2.37 -28.59
C ILE A 143 -3.55 -3.18 -27.31
N CYS A 144 -3.34 -4.50 -27.35
CA CYS A 144 -3.45 -5.37 -26.18
C CYS A 144 -2.45 -4.97 -25.08
N LEU A 145 -1.17 -4.74 -25.42
CA LEU A 145 -0.17 -4.31 -24.44
C LEU A 145 -0.53 -2.97 -23.78
N ARG A 146 -0.99 -1.98 -24.56
CA ARG A 146 -1.51 -0.70 -24.05
C ARG A 146 -2.72 -0.90 -23.13
N ARG A 147 -3.67 -1.77 -23.52
CA ARG A 147 -4.87 -2.10 -22.73
C ARG A 147 -4.49 -2.77 -21.41
N SER A 148 -3.52 -3.70 -21.43
CA SER A 148 -2.99 -4.38 -20.24
C SER A 148 -2.34 -3.39 -19.27
N ILE A 149 -1.44 -2.53 -19.76
CA ILE A 149 -0.83 -1.45 -18.97
C ILE A 149 -1.91 -0.56 -18.37
N GLN A 150 -2.87 -0.09 -19.18
CA GLN A 150 -3.93 0.81 -18.70
C GLN A 150 -4.83 0.14 -17.64
N GLY A 151 -5.10 -1.16 -17.76
CA GLY A 151 -5.84 -1.93 -16.76
C GLY A 151 -5.12 -2.00 -15.41
N ASP A 152 -3.81 -2.32 -15.43
CA ASP A 152 -2.96 -2.34 -14.23
C ASP A 152 -2.90 -0.94 -13.57
N LEU A 153 -2.74 0.11 -14.39
CA LEU A 153 -2.69 1.49 -13.92
C LEU A 153 -4.02 1.97 -13.33
N VAL A 154 -5.17 1.66 -13.93
CA VAL A 154 -6.49 2.11 -13.42
C VAL A 154 -6.77 1.51 -12.04
N ALA A 155 -6.43 0.24 -11.82
CA ALA A 155 -6.56 -0.39 -10.50
C ALA A 155 -5.63 0.28 -9.47
N ALA A 156 -4.39 0.59 -9.86
CA ALA A 156 -3.44 1.29 -9.00
C ALA A 156 -3.87 2.73 -8.69
N ASP A 157 -4.31 3.50 -9.68
CA ASP A 157 -4.75 4.90 -9.54
C ASP A 157 -6.00 5.04 -8.65
N ALA A 158 -6.93 4.09 -8.72
CA ALA A 158 -8.10 4.04 -7.85
C ALA A 158 -7.70 3.85 -6.37
N PHE A 159 -6.78 2.91 -6.10
CA PHE A 159 -6.21 2.69 -4.77
C PHE A 159 -5.42 3.93 -4.28
N LEU A 160 -4.59 4.52 -5.14
CA LEU A 160 -3.78 5.70 -4.80
C LEU A 160 -4.65 6.92 -4.46
N THR A 161 -5.74 7.14 -5.20
CA THR A 161 -6.68 8.24 -4.92
C THR A 161 -7.34 8.05 -3.56
N ASP A 162 -7.96 6.88 -3.31
CA ASP A 162 -8.60 6.57 -2.03
C ASP A 162 -7.63 6.67 -0.84
N ALA A 163 -6.40 6.18 -1.00
CA ALA A 163 -5.40 6.22 0.05
C ALA A 163 -4.84 7.64 0.30
N LEU A 164 -4.65 8.45 -0.75
CA LEU A 164 -4.26 9.86 -0.62
C LEU A 164 -5.37 10.69 0.06
N ASP A 165 -6.64 10.48 -0.30
CA ASP A 165 -7.77 11.17 0.32
C ASP A 165 -7.87 10.83 1.81
N LYS A 166 -7.70 9.55 2.18
CA LYS A 166 -7.66 9.10 3.58
C LYS A 166 -6.46 9.64 4.36
N LEU A 167 -5.27 9.72 3.76
CA LEU A 167 -4.09 10.31 4.40
C LEU A 167 -4.15 11.83 4.53
N SER A 168 -4.97 12.51 3.72
CA SER A 168 -5.21 13.96 3.86
C SER A 168 -6.03 14.31 5.11
N GLN A 169 -6.80 13.36 5.66
CA GLN A 169 -7.60 13.56 6.85
C GLN A 169 -6.73 13.45 8.11
N ARG A 170 -6.55 14.57 8.81
CA ARG A 170 -5.74 14.62 10.03
C ARG A 170 -6.58 14.20 11.26
N PRO A 171 -6.29 13.07 11.93
CA PRO A 171 -7.06 12.62 13.08
C PRO A 171 -6.93 13.60 14.26
N GLN A 172 -8.06 13.91 14.91
CA GLN A 172 -8.11 14.81 16.07
C GLN A 172 -8.53 14.12 17.36
N THR A 173 -9.39 13.09 17.34
CA THR A 173 -9.73 12.33 18.56
C THR A 173 -8.71 11.21 18.84
N VAL A 174 -8.85 10.50 19.96
CA VAL A 174 -8.00 9.34 20.30
C VAL A 174 -8.43 8.13 19.49
N ASP A 175 -9.74 7.96 19.29
CA ASP A 175 -10.32 6.85 18.54
C ASP A 175 -9.97 6.98 17.04
N GLU A 176 -10.13 8.15 16.44
CA GLU A 176 -9.67 8.46 15.07
C GLU A 176 -8.18 8.18 14.87
N LEU A 177 -7.33 8.48 15.88
CA LEU A 177 -5.89 8.23 15.81
C LEU A 177 -5.58 6.73 15.81
N SER A 178 -6.36 5.94 16.55
CA SER A 178 -6.24 4.48 16.56
C SER A 178 -6.68 3.85 15.23
N GLU A 179 -7.80 4.32 14.66
CA GLU A 179 -8.29 3.88 13.35
C GLU A 179 -7.34 4.29 12.22
N ALA A 180 -6.83 5.53 12.24
CA ALA A 180 -5.86 6.02 11.27
C ALA A 180 -4.57 5.17 11.28
N LYS A 181 -4.11 4.74 12.46
CA LYS A 181 -2.93 3.87 12.57
C LYS A 181 -3.20 2.42 12.13
N ALA A 182 -4.42 1.91 12.34
CA ALA A 182 -4.85 0.64 11.76
C ALA A 182 -4.85 0.69 10.21
N ARG A 183 -5.47 1.71 9.62
CA ARG A 183 -5.51 1.94 8.16
C ARG A 183 -4.11 2.15 7.57
N GLN A 184 -3.22 2.88 8.25
CA GLN A 184 -1.82 3.03 7.81
C GLN A 184 -1.10 1.68 7.73
N ASN A 185 -1.32 0.78 8.69
CA ASN A 185 -0.75 -0.57 8.66
C ASN A 185 -1.33 -1.43 7.51
N GLU A 186 -2.59 -1.26 7.13
CA GLU A 186 -3.19 -1.93 5.97
C GLU A 186 -2.62 -1.42 4.65
N PHE A 187 -2.41 -0.10 4.53
CA PHE A 187 -1.70 0.50 3.41
C PHE A 187 -0.24 0.02 3.33
N ALA A 188 0.46 -0.09 4.47
CA ALA A 188 1.83 -0.62 4.53
C ALA A 188 1.94 -2.09 4.06
N LYS A 189 0.92 -2.92 4.37
CA LYS A 189 0.82 -4.30 3.83
C LYS A 189 0.54 -4.32 2.33
N SER A 190 -0.39 -3.47 1.88
CA SER A 190 -0.79 -3.36 0.46
C SER A 190 0.31 -2.74 -0.43
N ARG A 191 1.24 -2.00 0.17
CA ARG A 191 2.38 -1.34 -0.48
C ARG A 191 3.17 -2.26 -1.41
N ASN A 192 3.51 -3.46 -0.95
CA ASN A 192 4.38 -4.37 -1.72
C ASN A 192 3.68 -4.83 -3.01
N ARG A 193 2.40 -5.21 -2.93
CA ARG A 193 1.56 -5.53 -4.09
C ARG A 193 1.48 -4.37 -5.09
N LEU A 194 1.36 -3.13 -4.60
CA LEU A 194 1.30 -1.97 -5.49
C LEU A 194 2.65 -1.69 -6.18
N VAL A 195 3.78 -1.93 -5.49
CA VAL A 195 5.12 -1.89 -6.11
C VAL A 195 5.25 -2.96 -7.21
N GLU A 196 4.81 -4.18 -6.96
CA GLU A 196 4.79 -5.26 -7.96
C GLU A 196 3.94 -4.90 -9.18
N GLN A 197 2.77 -4.29 -8.97
CA GLN A 197 1.90 -3.82 -10.06
C GLN A 197 2.54 -2.66 -10.86
N LEU A 198 3.08 -1.62 -10.19
CA LEU A 198 3.77 -0.53 -10.89
C LEU A 198 5.02 -1.00 -11.62
N THR A 199 5.83 -1.88 -11.03
CA THR A 199 7.05 -2.40 -11.68
C THR A 199 6.72 -3.30 -12.88
N CYS A 200 5.65 -4.09 -12.81
CA CYS A 200 5.12 -4.83 -13.96
C CYS A 200 4.64 -3.88 -15.07
N ALA A 201 3.86 -2.85 -14.73
CA ALA A 201 3.39 -1.84 -15.68
C ALA A 201 4.54 -1.04 -16.32
N GLU A 202 5.57 -0.67 -15.54
CA GLU A 202 6.80 -0.05 -16.06
C GLU A 202 7.56 -0.98 -17.02
N ALA A 203 7.67 -2.26 -16.72
CA ALA A 203 8.36 -3.21 -17.60
C ALA A 203 7.61 -3.39 -18.94
N LYS A 204 6.27 -3.48 -18.88
CA LYS A 204 5.40 -3.46 -20.08
C LYS A 204 5.54 -2.15 -20.87
N ASP A 205 5.61 -0.99 -20.21
CA ASP A 205 5.80 0.30 -20.88
C ASP A 205 7.21 0.46 -21.50
N ARG A 206 8.26 -0.07 -20.87
CA ARG A 206 9.60 -0.13 -21.47
C ARG A 206 9.61 -0.97 -22.74
N LEU A 207 8.95 -2.14 -22.72
CA LEU A 207 8.75 -2.96 -23.92
C LEU A 207 8.01 -2.17 -25.00
N LEU A 208 6.88 -1.53 -24.65
CA LEU A 208 6.09 -0.72 -25.58
C LEU A 208 6.91 0.41 -26.22
N ARG A 209 7.69 1.16 -25.43
CA ARG A 209 8.62 2.18 -25.97
C ARG A 209 9.66 1.58 -26.91
N SER A 210 10.19 0.40 -26.60
CA SER A 210 11.20 -0.27 -27.44
C SER A 210 10.66 -0.76 -28.80
N VAL A 211 9.36 -1.06 -28.89
CA VAL A 211 8.74 -1.57 -30.14
C VAL A 211 7.96 -0.51 -30.91
N ALA A 212 7.31 0.43 -30.24
CA ALA A 212 6.42 1.42 -30.84
C ALA A 212 6.94 2.88 -30.73
N GLY A 213 8.06 3.12 -30.06
CA GLY A 213 8.62 4.47 -29.78
C GLY A 213 7.83 5.26 -28.73
N ASN A 214 6.50 5.14 -28.73
CA ASN A 214 5.57 5.85 -27.86
C ASN A 214 5.08 4.96 -26.72
N GLY A 215 5.40 5.35 -25.48
CA GLY A 215 4.89 4.73 -24.25
C GLY A 215 3.53 5.29 -23.81
N VAL A 216 2.98 4.73 -22.73
CA VAL A 216 1.75 5.19 -22.09
C VAL A 216 2.08 6.32 -21.11
N SER A 217 1.59 7.53 -21.39
CA SER A 217 1.84 8.72 -20.53
C SER A 217 1.30 8.56 -19.11
N ALA A 218 0.20 7.82 -18.93
CA ALA A 218 -0.41 7.57 -17.63
C ALA A 218 0.54 6.86 -16.64
N VAL A 219 1.51 6.07 -17.11
CA VAL A 219 2.52 5.41 -16.24
C VAL A 219 3.29 6.43 -15.41
N GLY A 220 3.70 7.55 -16.04
CA GLY A 220 4.39 8.64 -15.36
C GLY A 220 3.51 9.35 -14.33
N THR A 221 2.23 9.56 -14.66
CA THR A 221 1.25 10.18 -13.76
C THR A 221 0.97 9.31 -12.53
N THR A 222 0.71 8.01 -12.71
CA THR A 222 0.50 7.05 -11.61
C THR A 222 1.75 6.91 -10.75
N LYS A 223 2.95 6.93 -11.35
CA LYS A 223 4.21 6.95 -10.60
C LYS A 223 4.38 8.22 -9.76
N ALA A 224 4.08 9.40 -10.29
CA ALA A 224 4.12 10.64 -9.53
C ALA A 224 3.08 10.65 -8.37
N LYS A 225 1.89 10.07 -8.58
CA LYS A 225 0.90 9.84 -7.50
C LYS A 225 1.45 8.89 -6.43
N TRP A 226 2.14 7.83 -6.83
CA TRP A 226 2.79 6.88 -5.91
C TRP A 226 3.91 7.53 -5.09
N GLU A 227 4.76 8.34 -5.71
CA GLU A 227 5.81 9.10 -5.02
C GLU A 227 5.20 10.10 -4.02
N LYS A 228 4.12 10.81 -4.41
CA LYS A 228 3.33 11.65 -3.49
C LYS A 228 2.74 10.85 -2.33
N PHE A 229 2.21 9.65 -2.59
CA PHE A 229 1.67 8.76 -1.57
C PHE A 229 2.76 8.28 -0.60
N GLN A 230 3.96 7.92 -1.08
CA GLN A 230 5.08 7.54 -0.21
C GLN A 230 5.51 8.71 0.70
N MET A 231 5.65 9.92 0.15
CA MET A 231 5.97 11.11 0.95
C MET A 231 4.89 11.43 1.99
N MET A 232 3.60 11.28 1.61
CA MET A 232 2.48 11.50 2.52
C MET A 232 2.34 10.42 3.59
N MET A 233 2.65 9.16 3.27
CA MET A 233 2.69 8.06 4.24
C MET A 233 3.75 8.30 5.31
N GLU A 234 4.96 8.73 4.93
CA GLU A 234 6.04 8.98 5.89
C GLU A 234 5.77 10.24 6.73
N SER A 235 5.25 11.32 6.14
CA SER A 235 4.86 12.51 6.92
C SER A 235 3.68 12.23 7.86
N PHE A 236 2.72 11.40 7.45
CA PHE A 236 1.61 10.94 8.31
C PHE A 236 2.11 10.02 9.42
N ARG A 237 3.11 9.17 9.16
CA ARG A 237 3.77 8.33 10.19
C ARG A 237 4.43 9.19 11.26
N LEU A 238 5.28 10.13 10.85
CA LEU A 238 5.95 11.05 11.76
C LEU A 238 4.94 11.90 12.57
N MET A 239 3.91 12.43 11.90
CA MET A 239 2.86 13.22 12.55
C MET A 239 2.02 12.41 13.54
N MET A 240 1.72 11.14 13.25
CA MET A 240 1.04 10.26 14.20
C MET A 240 1.94 9.85 15.36
N ASP A 241 3.22 9.55 15.11
CA ASP A 241 4.16 9.16 16.16
C ASP A 241 4.41 10.36 17.11
N GLU A 242 4.53 11.59 16.60
CA GLU A 242 4.58 12.83 17.39
C GLU A 242 3.26 13.07 18.17
N GLN A 243 2.09 12.94 17.53
CA GLN A 243 0.79 13.09 18.22
C GLN A 243 0.60 12.04 19.33
N LEU A 244 1.06 10.81 19.10
CA LEU A 244 1.06 9.75 20.12
C LEU A 244 2.02 10.09 21.25
N GLU A 245 3.25 10.52 20.96
CA GLU A 245 4.25 10.88 21.97
C GLU A 245 3.77 12.05 22.85
N VAL A 246 3.25 13.13 22.25
CA VAL A 246 2.72 14.29 23.00
C VAL A 246 1.50 13.90 23.86
N ARG A 247 0.60 13.04 23.34
CA ARG A 247 -0.56 12.55 24.12
C ARG A 247 -0.14 11.59 25.23
N LEU A 248 0.76 10.66 24.95
CA LEU A 248 1.36 9.76 25.94
C LEU A 248 2.08 10.55 27.02
N HIS A 249 2.89 11.55 26.68
CA HIS A 249 3.56 12.41 27.65
C HIS A 249 2.55 13.17 28.53
N ARG A 250 1.45 13.69 27.94
CA ARG A 250 0.38 14.35 28.70
C ARG A 250 -0.38 13.40 29.64
N ILE A 251 -0.67 12.18 29.19
CA ILE A 251 -1.32 11.13 30.00
C ILE A 251 -0.38 10.61 31.09
N HIS A 252 0.88 10.33 30.74
CA HIS A 252 1.90 9.78 31.63
C HIS A 252 2.31 10.81 32.70
N GLY A 253 2.45 12.09 32.33
CA GLY A 253 2.63 13.17 33.30
C GLY A 253 1.48 13.25 34.29
N SER A 254 0.22 13.20 33.82
CA SER A 254 -0.96 13.14 34.69
C SER A 254 -0.96 11.89 35.60
N TYR A 255 -0.60 10.73 35.05
CA TYR A 255 -0.54 9.46 35.79
C TYR A 255 0.54 9.47 36.88
N VAL A 256 1.76 9.93 36.56
CA VAL A 256 2.87 10.06 37.51
C VAL A 256 2.53 11.05 38.62
N MET A 257 1.91 12.19 38.28
CA MET A 257 1.44 13.16 39.27
C MET A 257 0.36 12.57 40.20
N LYS A 258 -0.65 11.88 39.64
CA LYS A 258 -1.68 11.19 40.43
C LYS A 258 -1.09 10.11 41.35
N SER A 259 -0.20 9.27 40.82
CA SER A 259 0.49 8.21 41.58
C SER A 259 1.35 8.78 42.71
N ASN A 260 2.10 9.86 42.46
CA ASN A 260 2.89 10.54 43.48
C ASN A 260 2.01 11.12 44.60
N VAL A 261 0.91 11.79 44.24
CA VAL A 261 -0.07 12.30 45.22
C VAL A 261 -0.69 11.16 46.02
N GLN A 262 -1.10 10.08 45.36
CA GLN A 262 -1.67 8.90 46.03
C GLN A 262 -0.68 8.29 47.03
N ALA A 263 0.59 8.13 46.66
CA ALA A 263 1.64 7.65 47.57
C ALA A 263 1.86 8.59 48.77
N ARG A 264 1.87 9.90 48.56
CA ARG A 264 1.95 10.91 49.65
C ARG A 264 0.73 10.85 50.57
N THR A 265 -0.46 10.62 50.04
CA THR A 265 -1.70 10.46 50.80
C THR A 265 -1.68 9.19 51.65
N THR A 266 -1.27 8.04 51.10
CA THR A 266 -1.11 6.79 51.85
C THR A 266 -0.07 6.91 52.97
N ALA A 267 1.05 7.58 52.70
CA ALA A 267 2.07 7.85 53.72
C ALA A 267 1.53 8.73 54.86
N TYR A 268 0.72 9.75 54.55
CA TYR A 268 0.07 10.60 55.54
C TYR A 268 -0.90 9.81 56.44
N PHE A 269 -1.78 8.99 55.85
CA PHE A 269 -2.70 8.14 56.63
C PHE A 269 -1.94 7.15 57.52
N THR A 270 -0.85 6.55 57.01
CA THR A 270 -0.01 5.62 57.80
C THR A 270 0.67 6.33 58.98
N ALA A 271 1.10 7.59 58.81
CA ALA A 271 1.66 8.41 59.88
C ALA A 271 0.59 8.82 60.91
N LEU A 272 -0.62 9.15 60.44
CA LEU A 272 -1.78 9.47 61.28
C LEU A 272 -2.19 8.27 62.15
N GLU A 273 -2.31 7.07 61.59
CA GLU A 273 -2.61 5.83 62.33
C GLU A 273 -1.56 5.53 63.42
N LYS A 274 -0.28 5.70 63.09
CA LYS A 274 0.82 5.56 64.07
C LYS A 274 0.72 6.60 65.18
N PHE A 275 0.40 7.86 64.84
CA PHE A 275 0.17 8.91 65.83
C PHE A 275 -1.03 8.60 66.73
N ILE A 276 -2.16 8.15 66.19
CA ILE A 276 -3.36 7.76 66.94
C ILE A 276 -3.06 6.58 67.87
N SER A 277 -2.35 5.56 67.39
CA SER A 277 -1.95 4.39 68.20
C SER A 277 -1.04 4.81 69.37
N ARG A 278 -0.02 5.63 69.11
CA ARG A 278 0.85 6.21 70.14
C ARG A 278 0.08 7.10 71.12
N TRP A 279 -0.85 7.91 70.62
CA TRP A 279 -1.66 8.81 71.44
C TRP A 279 -2.58 8.03 72.37
N ASN A 280 -3.23 6.97 71.88
CA ASN A 280 -4.09 6.10 72.70
C ASN A 280 -3.29 5.30 73.74
N GLN A 281 -2.05 4.89 73.44
CA GLN A 281 -1.18 4.17 74.39
C GLN A 281 -0.59 5.07 75.48
N PHE A 282 -0.15 6.28 75.14
CA PHE A 282 0.54 7.20 76.04
C PHE A 282 -0.34 8.36 76.54
N LYS A 283 -1.67 8.23 76.44
CA LYS A 283 -2.62 9.20 76.97
C LYS A 283 -2.48 9.28 78.49
N PRO A 284 -2.16 10.45 79.09
CA PRO A 284 -2.16 10.59 80.53
C PRO A 284 -3.55 10.28 81.09
N GLY A 285 -3.66 9.22 81.90
CA GLY A 285 -4.88 8.89 82.63
C GLY A 285 -5.19 9.98 83.65
N ARG A 286 -6.47 10.13 84.02
CA ARG A 286 -6.87 11.14 85.04
C ARG A 286 -6.19 10.90 86.40
N GLU A 287 -5.88 9.64 86.71
CA GLU A 287 -5.19 9.20 87.93
C GLU A 287 -3.81 9.86 88.13
N LEU A 288 -3.11 10.24 87.04
CA LEU A 288 -1.82 10.92 87.10
C LEU A 288 -1.90 12.35 87.70
N LEU A 289 -3.11 12.92 87.79
CA LEU A 289 -3.37 14.20 88.45
C LEU A 289 -3.64 14.06 89.96
N ASP A 290 -4.06 12.88 90.42
CA ASP A 290 -4.45 12.63 91.81
C ASP A 290 -3.28 12.09 92.67
N CYS A 291 -2.26 11.49 92.06
CA CYS A 291 -1.11 10.90 92.77
C CYS A 291 -0.09 11.90 93.36
N GLY A 292 -0.17 13.19 93.02
CA GLY A 292 0.69 14.25 93.60
C GLY A 292 2.18 14.22 93.24
N ASP A 293 2.64 13.28 92.39
CA ASP A 293 4.04 13.12 92.02
C ASP A 293 4.50 14.17 90.97
N HIS A 294 5.44 15.02 91.39
CA HIS A 294 5.89 16.19 90.64
C HIS A 294 6.72 15.82 89.40
N GLU A 295 7.54 14.77 89.46
CA GLU A 295 8.40 14.37 88.32
C GLU A 295 7.59 13.63 87.26
N SER A 296 6.71 12.71 87.65
CA SER A 296 5.78 12.04 86.72
C SER A 296 4.88 13.04 85.99
N CYS A 297 4.44 14.12 86.66
CA CYS A 297 3.68 15.19 86.02
C CYS A 297 4.53 16.02 85.04
N LYS A 298 5.82 16.27 85.32
CA LYS A 298 6.73 16.95 84.37
C LYS A 298 6.99 16.11 83.12
N GLU A 299 7.21 14.82 83.29
CA GLU A 299 7.43 13.89 82.17
C GLU A 299 6.18 13.75 81.30
N ALA A 300 4.99 13.68 81.90
CA ALA A 300 3.73 13.77 81.16
C ALA A 300 3.63 15.07 80.34
N VAL A 301 3.99 16.23 80.91
CA VAL A 301 4.02 17.52 80.19
C VAL A 301 5.08 17.56 79.08
N ARG A 302 6.24 16.90 79.26
CA ARG A 302 7.28 16.78 78.22
C ARG A 302 6.79 15.95 77.04
N LEU A 303 6.28 14.74 77.30
CA LEU A 303 5.65 13.86 76.30
C LEU A 303 4.52 14.56 75.55
N VAL A 304 3.66 15.30 76.26
CA VAL A 304 2.55 16.06 75.68
C VAL A 304 3.05 17.19 74.77
N ARG A 305 4.15 17.89 75.11
CA ARG A 305 4.79 18.89 74.24
C ARG A 305 5.46 18.29 73.00
N GLU A 306 6.11 17.13 73.14
CA GLU A 306 6.71 16.40 72.02
C GLU A 306 5.63 15.91 71.04
N ARG A 307 4.53 15.33 71.55
CA ARG A 307 3.37 14.96 70.73
C ARG A 307 2.69 16.18 70.09
N GLN A 308 2.73 17.35 70.73
CA GLN A 308 2.26 18.60 70.12
C GLN A 308 3.13 19.06 68.94
N ALA A 309 4.45 18.79 68.98
CA ALA A 309 5.33 19.05 67.85
C ALA A 309 5.05 18.05 66.70
N GLU A 310 5.00 16.75 67.01
CA GLU A 310 4.65 15.68 66.05
C GLU A 310 3.30 15.96 65.36
N PHE A 311 2.32 16.51 66.10
CA PHE A 311 1.03 16.92 65.53
C PHE A 311 1.11 18.15 64.62
N ARG A 312 1.93 19.16 64.94
CA ARG A 312 2.14 20.34 64.07
C ARG A 312 2.81 19.94 62.74
N ASP A 313 3.72 18.98 62.76
CA ASP A 313 4.37 18.47 61.55
C ASP A 313 3.39 17.69 60.66
N LEU A 314 2.46 16.94 61.25
CA LEU A 314 1.33 16.35 60.55
C LEU A 314 0.36 17.42 59.97
N GLU A 315 0.10 18.50 60.70
CA GLU A 315 -0.72 19.61 60.20
C GLU A 315 -0.09 20.33 58.99
N ALA A 316 1.23 20.57 59.03
CA ALA A 316 1.99 21.12 57.92
C ALA A 316 2.00 20.17 56.70
N SER A 317 2.16 18.87 56.95
CA SER A 317 2.10 17.83 55.91
C SER A 317 0.74 17.78 55.22
N ARG A 318 -0.36 17.87 55.99
CA ARG A 318 -1.74 17.99 55.47
C ARG A 318 -1.92 19.24 54.61
N ALA A 319 -1.42 20.39 55.06
CA ALA A 319 -1.53 21.65 54.31
C ALA A 319 -0.81 21.58 52.95
N SER A 320 0.39 20.98 52.92
CA SER A 320 1.12 20.71 51.67
C SER A 320 0.34 19.78 50.73
N LEU A 321 -0.24 18.70 51.25
CA LEU A 321 -1.09 17.79 50.48
C LEU A 321 -2.32 18.51 49.89
N MET A 322 -3.07 19.28 50.70
CA MET A 322 -4.24 20.02 50.22
C MET A 322 -3.90 21.05 49.13
N TYR A 323 -2.75 21.72 49.22
CA TYR A 323 -2.29 22.63 48.17
C TYR A 323 -2.07 21.91 46.83
N VAL A 324 -1.42 20.74 46.87
CA VAL A 324 -1.15 19.92 45.68
C VAL A 324 -2.44 19.35 45.09
N TYR A 325 -3.37 18.85 45.92
CA TYR A 325 -4.70 18.43 45.46
C TYR A 325 -5.46 19.58 44.77
N ARG A 326 -5.47 20.78 45.35
CA ARG A 326 -6.16 21.94 44.78
C ARG A 326 -5.58 22.38 43.43
N PHE A 327 -4.28 22.19 43.20
CA PHE A 327 -3.64 22.48 41.92
C PHE A 327 -3.92 21.43 40.84
N LEU A 328 -4.03 20.15 41.22
CA LEU A 328 -4.27 19.03 40.29
C LEU A 328 -5.75 18.79 39.94
N PHE A 329 -6.68 19.12 40.84
CA PHE A 329 -8.10 18.75 40.71
C PHE A 329 -9.05 19.89 40.27
N PHE A 330 -8.53 21.05 39.85
CA PHE A 330 -9.36 22.17 39.37
C PHE A 330 -10.19 21.89 38.10
N SER A 331 -10.14 20.67 37.56
CA SER A 331 -10.95 20.22 36.41
C SER A 331 -11.80 18.95 36.66
N VAL A 332 -11.74 18.32 37.85
CA VAL A 332 -12.50 17.08 38.13
C VAL A 332 -13.06 17.09 39.55
N ALA A 333 -14.38 17.27 39.64
CA ALA A 333 -15.14 17.46 40.88
C ALA A 333 -15.47 16.15 41.63
N GLN A 334 -14.52 15.20 41.73
CA GLN A 334 -14.86 13.79 42.03
C GLN A 334 -14.24 13.20 43.31
N ASP A 335 -13.24 13.84 43.93
CA ASP A 335 -12.59 13.33 45.16
C ASP A 335 -12.89 14.19 46.42
N TYR A 336 -14.14 14.65 46.56
CA TYR A 336 -14.57 15.42 47.74
C TYR A 336 -14.49 14.63 49.05
N GLU A 337 -14.65 13.31 49.03
CA GLU A 337 -14.60 12.49 50.25
C GLU A 337 -13.24 12.52 50.96
N ILE A 338 -12.13 12.45 50.21
CA ILE A 338 -10.78 12.43 50.82
C ILE A 338 -10.49 13.78 51.48
N VAL A 339 -10.83 14.89 50.82
CA VAL A 339 -10.71 16.25 51.35
C VAL A 339 -11.59 16.44 52.60
N PHE A 340 -12.80 15.89 52.58
CA PHE A 340 -13.73 15.93 53.71
C PHE A 340 -13.23 15.08 54.90
N PHE A 341 -12.75 13.86 54.67
CA PHE A 341 -12.16 12.99 55.70
C PHE A 341 -10.94 13.64 56.37
N LEU A 342 -10.01 14.19 55.58
CA LEU A 342 -8.81 14.86 56.09
C LEU A 342 -9.11 16.11 56.94
N CYS A 343 -10.18 16.83 56.61
CA CYS A 343 -10.68 17.93 57.44
C CYS A 343 -11.37 17.43 58.72
N ASN A 344 -12.37 16.56 58.58
CA ASN A 344 -13.29 16.20 59.65
C ASN A 344 -12.60 15.35 60.73
N PHE A 345 -11.80 14.35 60.33
CA PHE A 345 -11.07 13.49 61.26
C PHE A 345 -10.03 14.26 62.08
N MET A 346 -9.38 15.26 61.48
CA MET A 346 -8.44 16.12 62.20
C MET A 346 -9.13 17.14 63.11
N VAL A 347 -10.34 17.61 62.79
CA VAL A 347 -11.16 18.42 63.72
C VAL A 347 -11.55 17.60 64.96
N ILE A 348 -11.85 16.31 64.80
CA ILE A 348 -12.15 15.38 65.91
C ILE A 348 -10.88 15.12 66.76
N LEU A 349 -9.71 14.92 66.14
CA LEU A 349 -8.46 14.80 66.89
C LEU A 349 -8.05 16.11 67.57
N LEU A 350 -8.26 17.28 66.93
CA LEU A 350 -8.01 18.60 67.52
C LEU A 350 -8.92 18.88 68.70
N SER A 351 -10.19 18.49 68.66
CA SER A 351 -11.11 18.69 69.79
C SER A 351 -10.74 17.78 70.96
N GLN A 352 -10.48 16.49 70.72
CA GLN A 352 -10.04 15.57 71.79
C GLN A 352 -8.69 15.97 72.39
N SER A 353 -7.72 16.34 71.56
CA SER A 353 -6.41 16.81 72.05
C SER A 353 -6.56 18.14 72.79
N ARG A 354 -7.11 19.22 72.20
CA ARG A 354 -7.30 20.50 72.91
C ARG A 354 -7.97 20.32 74.27
N PHE A 355 -9.02 19.52 74.38
CA PHE A 355 -9.69 19.29 75.67
C PHE A 355 -8.77 18.67 76.72
N THR A 356 -7.97 17.65 76.36
CA THR A 356 -6.97 17.07 77.28
C THR A 356 -5.79 18.00 77.57
N PHE A 357 -5.35 18.78 76.58
CA PHE A 357 -4.24 19.72 76.69
C PHE A 357 -4.60 20.96 77.54
N GLU A 358 -5.83 21.48 77.43
CA GLU A 358 -6.31 22.60 78.26
C GLU A 358 -6.44 22.19 79.72
N CYS A 359 -6.96 20.99 80.01
CA CYS A 359 -6.97 20.45 81.37
C CYS A 359 -5.55 20.30 81.95
N LEU A 360 -4.59 19.76 81.17
CA LEU A 360 -3.20 19.61 81.62
C LEU A 360 -2.46 20.94 81.78
N CYS A 361 -2.71 21.94 80.93
CA CYS A 361 -2.16 23.28 81.08
C CYS A 361 -2.74 24.01 82.31
N GLN A 362 -4.06 23.93 82.54
CA GLN A 362 -4.68 24.49 83.75
C GLN A 362 -4.15 23.84 85.04
N CYS A 363 -3.86 22.54 85.02
CA CYS A 363 -3.18 21.86 86.14
C CYS A 363 -1.71 22.32 86.28
N SER A 364 -0.96 22.44 85.18
CA SER A 364 0.42 22.98 85.20
C SER A 364 0.50 24.40 85.79
N ASP A 365 -0.44 25.27 85.44
CA ASP A 365 -0.45 26.65 85.96
C ASP A 365 -0.97 26.73 87.41
N ARG A 366 -1.89 25.85 87.83
CA ARG A 366 -2.18 25.66 89.28
C ARG A 366 -0.93 25.20 90.05
N ILE A 367 -0.15 24.25 89.53
CA ILE A 367 1.06 23.73 90.17
C ILE A 367 2.15 24.82 90.29
N LYS A 368 2.32 25.67 89.27
CA LYS A 368 3.23 26.84 89.33
C LYS A 368 2.84 27.84 90.43
N CYS A 369 1.54 28.03 90.68
CA CYS A 369 1.06 28.87 91.79
C CYS A 369 1.40 28.25 93.15
N THR A 370 1.23 26.94 93.34
CA THR A 370 1.56 26.26 94.60
C THR A 370 3.05 26.35 94.95
N VAL A 371 3.94 26.15 93.96
CA VAL A 371 5.40 26.24 94.19
C VAL A 371 5.86 27.66 94.58
N ARG A 372 5.18 28.72 94.11
CA ARG A 372 5.45 30.10 94.55
C ARG A 372 4.99 30.42 95.97
N LEU A 373 4.03 29.65 96.51
CA LEU A 373 3.51 29.82 97.88
C LEU A 373 4.36 29.11 98.93
N ILE A 374 5.06 28.03 98.58
CA ILE A 374 5.89 27.25 99.52
C ILE A 374 7.20 27.99 99.92
N HIS A 375 7.62 29.01 99.15
CA HIS A 375 8.88 29.73 99.37
C HIS A 375 8.77 31.07 100.14
N ARG A 376 7.67 31.32 100.87
CA ARG A 376 7.50 32.58 101.64
C ARG A 376 7.04 32.36 103.10
N VAL A 377 7.94 32.77 104.02
CA VAL A 377 7.66 33.39 105.35
C VAL A 377 7.28 32.43 106.51
N PRO A 378 7.81 32.58 107.75
CA PRO A 378 9.12 33.09 108.20
C PRO A 378 9.78 32.25 109.33
N SER A 379 10.98 32.63 109.77
CA SER A 379 11.46 32.36 111.14
C SER A 379 12.26 33.57 111.68
N SER A 380 12.19 33.84 112.98
CA SER A 380 12.75 35.04 113.63
C SER A 380 13.54 34.72 114.90
N ARG A 381 14.25 35.75 115.45
CA ARG A 381 15.17 35.75 116.61
C ARG A 381 16.58 35.20 116.27
N ALA A 382 17.70 35.72 116.78
CA ALA A 382 18.00 36.84 117.70
C ALA A 382 19.42 37.40 117.34
N SER A 383 20.05 38.43 117.94
CA SER A 383 19.73 39.39 119.03
C SER A 383 20.76 40.57 118.98
N HIS A 384 20.45 41.69 119.66
CA HIS A 384 21.42 42.74 120.07
C HIS A 384 22.38 42.22 121.17
N PRO A 385 23.56 42.83 121.43
CA PRO A 385 23.73 44.26 121.78
C PRO A 385 23.77 45.25 120.61
#